data_AF-A0A8W8HZW2-F1
#
_entry.id   AF-A0A8W8HZW2-F1
#
_cell.length_a   1.000
_cell.length_b   1.000
_cell.length_c   1.000
_cell.angle_alpha   90.00
_cell.angle_beta   90.00
_cell.angle_gamma   90.00
#
_symmetry.space_group_name_H-M   'P 1'
#
loop_
_entity.id
_entity.type
_entity.pdbx_description
1 polymer ?
#
loop_
_entity_poly.entity_id
_entity_poly.type
_entity_poly.pdbx_seq_one_letter_code
_entity_poly.pdbx_strand_id
1 'polypeptide(L)'
;ALDYNANVDREVKRNPDGSVQQHRTFNKKSGRWSVTPVKVEKSYIHVEILQKRIVQARLTDQEGMCHPAVLAATDPRRLSRTIAPVEPKPTAVLQEEKVSRFMKKD
;
A
#
# COMPACT_ATOMS: atom_id res chain seq x y z
N ALA A 1 14.41 2.76 -2.61
CA ALA A 1 15.22 3.91 -2.15
C ALA A 1 14.73 5.28 -2.66
N LEU A 2 13.88 5.37 -3.70
CA LEU A 2 13.42 6.66 -4.26
C LEU A 2 12.78 7.62 -3.24
N ASP A 3 11.84 7.14 -2.42
CA ASP A 3 11.18 7.97 -1.40
C ASP A 3 12.17 8.52 -0.35
N TYR A 4 13.14 7.69 0.06
CA TYR A 4 14.19 8.12 0.99
C TYR A 4 15.04 9.24 0.38
N ASN A 5 15.52 9.05 -0.85
CA ASN A 5 16.35 10.04 -1.55
C ASN A 5 15.61 11.36 -1.75
N ALA A 6 14.30 11.32 -2.01
CA ALA A 6 13.48 12.52 -2.16
C ALA A 6 13.28 13.30 -0.85
N ASN A 7 13.47 12.66 0.31
CA ASN A 7 13.07 13.22 1.61
C ASN A 7 14.20 13.35 2.64
N VAL A 8 15.41 12.82 2.37
CA VAL A 8 16.53 12.79 3.32
C VAL A 8 17.05 14.19 3.64
N ASP A 9 17.27 15.00 2.60
CA ASP A 9 17.87 16.34 2.69
C ASP A 9 16.85 17.47 2.85
N ARG A 10 15.63 17.15 3.30
CA ARG A 10 14.61 18.17 3.59
C ARG A 10 15.14 19.20 4.57
N GLU A 11 14.97 20.46 4.20
CA GLU A 11 15.33 21.61 5.02
C GLU A 11 14.55 21.65 6.34
N VAL A 12 15.08 22.41 7.29
CA VAL A 12 14.38 22.71 8.54
C VAL A 12 13.31 23.76 8.29
N LYS A 13 12.14 23.57 8.88
CA LYS A 13 11.03 24.51 8.83
C LYS A 13 11.37 25.74 9.68
N ARG A 14 11.13 26.92 9.13
CA ARG A 14 11.38 28.21 9.80
C ARG A 14 10.07 28.92 10.11
N ASN A 15 10.08 29.67 11.20
CA ASN A 15 9.01 30.59 11.59
C ASN A 15 9.09 31.88 10.76
N PRO A 16 8.05 32.74 10.78
CA PRO A 16 8.06 34.02 10.04
C PRO A 16 9.21 34.96 10.41
N ASP A 17 9.76 34.84 11.62
CA ASP A 17 10.93 35.59 12.11
C ASP A 17 12.28 34.99 11.65
N GLY A 18 12.26 33.91 10.86
CA GLY A 18 13.45 33.20 10.37
C GLY A 18 14.05 32.18 11.35
N SER A 19 13.55 32.09 12.59
CA SER A 19 14.00 31.10 13.57
C SER A 19 13.60 29.68 13.18
N VAL A 20 14.41 28.68 13.57
CA VAL A 20 14.12 27.27 13.28
C VAL A 20 13.01 26.77 14.19
N GLN A 21 11.98 26.17 13.62
CA GLN A 21 10.90 25.55 14.38
C GLN A 21 11.42 24.30 15.10
N GLN A 22 11.16 24.21 16.41
CA GLN A 22 11.63 23.12 17.26
C GLN A 22 10.47 22.25 17.76
N HIS A 23 10.72 20.96 17.90
CA HIS A 23 9.83 20.02 18.57
C HIS A 23 10.52 19.47 19.83
N ARG A 24 9.79 19.49 20.95
CA ARG A 24 10.26 18.95 22.23
C ARG A 24 9.58 17.63 22.53
N THR A 25 10.35 16.66 23.02
CA THR A 25 9.85 15.35 23.43
C THR A 25 10.38 15.03 24.81
N PHE A 26 9.52 14.53 25.69
CA PHE A 26 9.90 14.11 27.03
C PHE A 26 10.13 12.59 27.07
N ASN A 27 11.31 12.18 27.52
CA ASN A 27 11.61 10.77 27.76
C ASN A 27 11.33 10.43 29.23
N LYS A 28 10.24 9.67 29.47
CA LYS A 28 9.83 9.24 30.81
C LYS A 28 10.86 8.36 31.52
N LYS A 29 11.61 7.54 30.79
CA LYS A 29 12.60 6.62 31.38
C LYS A 29 13.80 7.37 31.94
N SER A 30 14.28 8.40 31.23
CA SER A 30 15.43 9.19 31.66
C SER A 30 15.05 10.50 32.38
N GLY A 31 13.77 10.87 32.42
CA GLY A 31 13.29 12.13 32.99
C GLY A 31 13.79 13.38 32.27
N ARG A 32 14.21 13.26 30.99
CA ARG A 32 14.86 14.34 30.23
C ARG A 32 14.00 14.82 29.08
N TRP A 33 14.08 16.12 28.81
CA TRP A 33 13.57 16.73 27.59
C TRP A 33 14.65 16.70 26.50
N SER A 34 14.26 16.33 25.29
CA SER A 34 15.07 16.48 24.08
C SER A 34 14.39 17.43 23.12
N VAL A 35 15.19 18.18 22.36
CA VAL A 35 14.71 19.12 21.35
C VAL A 35 15.28 18.70 20.00
N THR A 36 14.43 18.72 18.97
CA THR A 36 14.81 18.39 17.59
C THR A 36 14.22 19.43 16.63
N PRO A 37 14.95 19.83 15.58
CA PRO A 37 14.41 20.75 14.58
C PRO A 37 13.34 20.05 13.74
N VAL A 38 12.25 20.75 13.48
CA VAL A 38 11.19 20.28 12.60
C VAL A 38 11.63 20.47 11.16
N LYS A 39 11.57 19.43 10.34
CA LYS A 39 11.80 19.52 8.89
C LYS A 39 10.54 19.98 8.16
N VAL A 40 10.70 20.60 6.99
CA VAL A 40 9.57 20.92 6.09
C VAL A 40 8.77 19.67 5.74
N GLU A 41 7.51 19.84 5.35
CA GLU A 41 6.62 18.72 5.02
C GLU A 41 7.20 17.85 3.89
N LYS A 42 6.88 16.55 3.91
CA LYS A 42 7.31 15.64 2.84
C LYS A 42 6.61 15.99 1.54
N SER A 43 7.35 15.92 0.43
CA SER A 43 6.78 16.06 -0.91
C SER A 43 6.79 14.71 -1.61
N TYR A 44 5.68 14.40 -2.27
CA TYR A 44 5.49 13.16 -3.02
C TYR A 44 5.35 13.38 -4.53
N ILE A 45 5.83 14.51 -5.05
CA ILE A 45 5.79 14.85 -6.49
C ILE A 45 6.39 13.73 -7.36
N HIS A 46 7.40 13.04 -6.86
CA HIS A 46 8.03 11.91 -7.55
C HIS A 46 7.06 10.77 -7.85
N VAL A 47 5.99 10.58 -7.05
CA VAL A 47 4.97 9.56 -7.27
C VAL A 47 4.18 9.85 -8.54
N GLU A 48 3.72 11.09 -8.72
CA GLU A 48 2.99 11.51 -9.92
C GLU A 48 3.86 11.37 -11.18
N ILE A 49 5.15 11.73 -11.07
CA ILE A 49 6.13 11.54 -12.15
C ILE A 49 6.26 10.05 -12.50
N LEU A 50 6.36 9.16 -11.50
CA LEU A 50 6.46 7.73 -11.73
C LEU A 50 5.20 7.17 -12.39
N GLN A 51 4.01 7.59 -11.94
CA GLN A 51 2.73 7.19 -12.55
C GLN A 51 2.68 7.59 -14.02
N LYS A 52 3.03 8.84 -14.33
CA LYS A 52 3.10 9.32 -15.72
C LYS A 52 4.07 8.49 -16.55
N ARG A 53 5.27 8.19 -16.02
CA ARG A 53 6.27 7.36 -16.70
C ARG A 53 5.77 5.93 -16.95
N ILE A 54 5.09 5.32 -15.99
CA ILE A 54 4.49 3.99 -16.15
C ILE A 54 3.47 3.98 -17.28
N VAL A 55 2.57 4.97 -17.31
CA VAL A 55 1.57 5.09 -18.38
C VAL A 55 2.23 5.28 -19.74
N GLN A 56 3.22 6.19 -19.83
CA GLN A 56 3.96 6.41 -21.06
C GLN A 56 4.69 5.15 -21.52
N ALA A 57 5.42 4.48 -20.63
CA ALA A 57 6.11 3.24 -20.91
C ALA A 57 5.13 2.19 -21.46
N ARG A 58 3.95 2.07 -20.86
CA ARG A 58 2.92 1.13 -21.29
C ARG A 58 2.32 1.48 -22.66
N LEU A 59 2.16 2.75 -22.98
CA LEU A 59 1.67 3.19 -24.30
C LEU A 59 2.68 2.92 -25.41
N THR A 60 3.98 2.96 -25.09
CA THR A 60 5.07 2.68 -26.04
C THR A 60 5.49 1.22 -26.09
N ASP A 61 4.99 0.42 -25.15
CA ASP A 61 5.30 -1.00 -25.04
C ASP A 61 4.71 -1.75 -26.24
N GLN A 62 5.55 -2.49 -26.96
CA GLN A 62 5.10 -3.33 -28.08
C GLN A 62 4.48 -4.64 -27.59
N GLU A 63 4.78 -5.04 -26.35
CA GLU A 63 4.19 -6.22 -25.74
C GLU A 63 2.83 -5.89 -25.11
N GLY A 64 1.80 -6.68 -25.46
CA GLY A 64 0.48 -6.62 -24.88
C GLY A 64 0.48 -6.91 -23.37
N MET A 65 -0.68 -6.83 -22.71
CA MET A 65 -0.76 -7.32 -21.33
C MET A 65 -0.45 -8.81 -21.35
N CYS A 66 0.28 -9.33 -20.36
CA CYS A 66 0.56 -10.76 -20.25
C CYS A 66 -0.73 -11.55 -20.50
N HIS A 67 -0.74 -12.31 -21.60
CA HIS A 67 -1.87 -13.17 -21.94
C HIS A 67 -2.03 -14.25 -20.86
N PRO A 68 -3.22 -14.85 -20.70
CA PRO A 68 -3.41 -15.97 -19.80
C PRO A 68 -2.31 -17.00 -20.02
N ALA A 69 -1.51 -17.26 -18.99
CA ALA A 69 -0.44 -18.24 -19.07
C ALA A 69 -1.04 -19.61 -19.41
N VAL A 70 -0.54 -20.24 -20.48
CA VAL A 70 -0.93 -21.61 -20.80
C VAL A 70 -0.45 -22.50 -19.66
N LEU A 71 -1.41 -23.04 -18.90
CA LEU A 71 -1.11 -23.90 -17.77
C LEU A 71 -0.48 -25.21 -18.25
N ALA A 72 0.56 -25.67 -17.55
CA ALA A 72 1.19 -26.96 -17.82
C ALA A 72 0.16 -28.10 -17.72
N ALA A 73 0.37 -29.18 -18.47
CA ALA A 73 -0.59 -30.29 -18.51
C ALA A 73 -0.91 -30.87 -17.12
N THR A 74 0.07 -30.85 -16.21
CA THR A 74 0.00 -31.34 -14.83
C THR A 74 -0.40 -30.28 -13.81
N ASP A 75 -0.72 -29.05 -14.23
CA ASP A 75 -1.10 -27.99 -13.30
C ASP A 75 -2.43 -28.36 -12.61
N PRO A 76 -2.47 -28.40 -11.26
CA PRO A 76 -3.66 -28.82 -10.53
C PRO A 76 -4.89 -27.93 -10.80
N ARG A 77 -4.69 -26.69 -11.26
CA ARG A 77 -5.78 -25.80 -11.69
C ARG A 77 -6.49 -26.28 -12.97
N ARG A 78 -5.90 -27.22 -13.73
CA ARG A 78 -6.56 -27.89 -14.87
C ARG A 78 -7.41 -29.09 -14.43
N LEU A 79 -7.13 -29.68 -13.28
CA LEU A 79 -7.89 -30.83 -12.76
C LEU A 79 -9.26 -30.39 -12.23
N SER A 80 -9.31 -29.24 -11.56
CA SER A 80 -10.57 -28.62 -11.13
C SER A 80 -10.39 -27.12 -10.91
N ARG A 81 -11.46 -26.34 -11.16
CA ARG A 81 -11.50 -24.89 -10.89
C ARG A 81 -11.29 -24.57 -9.40
N THR A 82 -11.65 -25.51 -8.53
CA THR A 82 -11.55 -25.39 -7.07
C THR A 82 -10.94 -26.67 -6.51
N ILE A 83 -10.07 -26.55 -5.51
CA ILE A 83 -9.52 -27.71 -4.75
C ILE A 83 -10.56 -28.42 -3.86
N ALA A 84 -11.80 -27.91 -3.82
CA ALA A 84 -12.85 -28.46 -2.99
C ALA A 84 -13.38 -29.78 -3.59
N PRO A 85 -13.54 -30.84 -2.78
CA PRO A 85 -14.05 -32.13 -3.25
C PRO A 85 -15.56 -32.11 -3.58
N VAL A 86 -16.25 -31.02 -3.25
CA VAL A 86 -17.70 -30.85 -3.44
C VAL A 86 -17.93 -29.54 -4.19
N GLU A 87 -18.86 -29.57 -5.15
CA GLU A 87 -19.24 -28.36 -5.88
C GLU A 87 -19.93 -27.35 -4.95
N PRO A 88 -19.65 -26.05 -5.10
CA PRO A 88 -20.33 -25.06 -4.30
C PRO A 88 -21.84 -25.06 -4.61
N LYS A 89 -22.66 -24.87 -3.57
CA LYS A 89 -24.08 -24.55 -3.77
C LYS A 89 -24.22 -23.27 -4.62
N PRO A 90 -25.37 -23.06 -5.29
CA PRO A 90 -25.64 -21.82 -5.99
C PRO A 90 -25.42 -20.59 -5.09
N THR A 91 -24.88 -19.51 -5.66
CA THR A 91 -24.51 -18.29 -4.92
C THR A 91 -25.67 -17.70 -4.10
N ALA A 92 -26.89 -17.76 -4.63
CA ALA A 92 -28.09 -17.29 -3.93
C ALA A 92 -28.32 -18.02 -2.60
N VAL A 93 -28.19 -19.35 -2.60
CA VAL A 93 -28.35 -20.19 -1.41
C VAL A 93 -27.25 -19.90 -0.38
N LEU A 94 -26.00 -19.74 -0.84
CA LEU A 94 -24.87 -19.40 0.04
C LEU A 94 -25.03 -18.02 0.70
N GLN A 95 -25.67 -17.08 0.02
CA GLN A 95 -25.95 -15.75 0.54
C GLN A 95 -27.06 -15.76 1.59
N GLU A 96 -28.11 -16.56 1.41
CA GLU A 96 -29.18 -16.77 2.39
C GLU A 96 -28.66 -17.51 3.64
N GLU A 97 -27.84 -18.54 3.45
CA GLU A 97 -27.23 -19.32 4.55
C GLU A 97 -26.14 -18.53 5.30
N LYS A 98 -25.73 -17.35 4.82
CA LYS A 98 -24.64 -16.56 5.39
C LYS A 98 -25.04 -15.97 6.75
N VAL A 99 -24.71 -16.68 7.82
CA VAL A 99 -24.85 -16.17 9.20
C VAL A 99 -23.61 -15.36 9.60
N SER A 100 -23.78 -14.09 9.95
CA SER A 100 -22.71 -13.28 10.52
C SER A 100 -22.40 -13.71 11.95
N ARG A 101 -21.11 -13.79 12.30
CA ARG A 101 -20.65 -14.10 13.66
C ARG A 101 -21.08 -13.08 14.72
N PHE A 102 -21.52 -11.90 14.29
CA PHE A 102 -21.96 -10.80 15.17
C PHE A 102 -23.49 -10.73 15.34
N MET A 103 -24.24 -11.59 14.67
CA MET A 103 -25.68 -11.71 14.88
C MET A 103 -25.91 -12.67 16.05
N LYS A 104 -26.51 -12.18 17.14
CA LYS A 104 -26.97 -13.05 18.23
C LYS A 104 -28.04 -13.99 17.68
N LYS A 105 -27.94 -15.29 18.00
CA LYS A 105 -29.10 -16.19 17.93
C LYS A 105 -29.90 -15.96 19.22
N ASP A 106 -31.15 -15.56 19.07
CA ASP A 106 -32.15 -15.64 20.14
C ASP A 106 -32.49 -17.10 20.45
#